data_AF-A0A2N8TSC4-F1
#
_entry.id   AF-A0A2N8TSC4-F1
#
_cell.length_a   1.000
_cell.length_b   1.000
_cell.length_c   1.000
_cell.angle_alpha   90.00
_cell.angle_beta   90.00
_cell.angle_gamma   90.00
#
_symmetry.space_group_name_H-M   'P 1'
#
loop_
_entity.id
_entity.type
_entity.pdbx_description
1 polymer ?
#
loop_
_entity_poly.entity_id
_entity_poly.type
_entity_poly.pdbx_seq_one_letter_code
_entity_poly.pdbx_strand_id
1 'polypeptide(L)'
;MTELDPRQHLLSSRRHLRDASGTAVSRPVSFAEEAAEQRENLSGGLDDARATITGTEALASAALLKEFAARLRHDLTHGAIAPDAEELAQVATDLAERMAKAGGLTD
;
A
#
# COMPACT_ATOMS: atom_id res chain seq x y z
N MET A 1 -23.31 -16.24 2.03
CA MET A 1 -21.98 -15.90 1.50
C MET A 1 -22.21 -15.11 0.23
N THR A 2 -22.18 -13.79 0.32
CA THR A 2 -22.33 -12.91 -0.83
C THR A 2 -20.96 -12.83 -1.49
N GLU A 3 -20.81 -13.46 -2.65
CA GLU A 3 -19.65 -13.25 -3.51
C GLU A 3 -19.64 -11.76 -3.89
N LEU A 4 -18.70 -11.01 -3.30
CA LEU A 4 -18.48 -9.60 -3.59
C LEU A 4 -18.01 -9.49 -5.05
N ASP A 5 -18.79 -8.83 -5.90
CA ASP A 5 -18.46 -8.56 -7.30
C ASP A 5 -17.31 -7.53 -7.36
N PRO A 6 -16.08 -7.94 -7.74
CA PRO A 6 -14.91 -7.06 -7.75
C PRO A 6 -15.00 -5.95 -8.81
N ARG A 7 -16.03 -5.95 -9.67
CA ARG A 7 -16.30 -4.90 -10.66
C ARG A 7 -17.12 -3.73 -10.11
N GLN A 8 -17.73 -3.89 -8.93
CA GLN A 8 -18.63 -2.87 -8.33
C GLN A 8 -17.93 -1.92 -7.37
N HIS A 9 -16.68 -2.21 -6.97
CA HIS A 9 -15.90 -1.30 -6.12
C HIS A 9 -15.08 -0.34 -6.98
N LEU A 10 -15.37 0.95 -6.83
CA LEU A 10 -14.95 2.06 -7.70
C LEU A 10 -13.43 2.34 -7.78
N LEU A 11 -12.59 1.63 -7.02
CA LEU A 11 -11.14 1.75 -7.07
C LEU A 11 -10.47 0.38 -6.87
N SER A 12 -10.60 -0.52 -7.84
CA SER A 12 -9.70 -1.68 -7.96
C SER A 12 -8.35 -1.20 -8.49
N SER A 13 -7.23 -1.52 -7.83
CA SER A 13 -5.92 -1.36 -8.46
C SER A 13 -5.85 -2.29 -9.67
N ARG A 14 -5.29 -1.79 -10.78
CA ARG A 14 -5.16 -2.55 -12.02
C ARG A 14 -3.74 -3.05 -12.13
N ARG A 15 -3.57 -4.36 -12.19
CA ARG A 15 -2.26 -5.00 -12.38
C ARG A 15 -1.99 -5.20 -13.87
N HIS A 16 -0.86 -4.71 -14.34
CA HIS A 16 -0.37 -4.95 -15.68
C HIS A 16 0.57 -6.16 -15.66
N LEU A 17 0.07 -7.32 -16.09
CA LEU A 17 0.85 -8.55 -16.27
C LEU A 17 1.22 -8.69 -17.74
N ARG A 18 2.28 -9.45 -18.05
CA ARG A 18 2.46 -9.99 -19.41
C ARG A 18 1.93 -11.42 -19.42
N ASP A 19 1.05 -11.73 -20.37
CA ASP A 19 0.62 -13.10 -20.59
C ASP A 19 1.73 -13.97 -21.20
N ALA A 20 1.48 -15.26 -21.39
CA ALA A 20 2.42 -16.20 -22.00
C ALA A 20 2.81 -15.85 -23.44
N SER A 21 2.06 -14.95 -24.10
CA SER A 21 2.37 -14.41 -25.44
C SER A 21 3.19 -13.12 -25.39
N GLY A 22 3.47 -12.59 -24.20
CA GLY A 22 4.16 -11.32 -23.98
C GLY A 22 3.26 -10.09 -24.06
N THR A 23 1.95 -10.26 -24.20
CA THR A 23 0.97 -9.17 -24.30
C THR A 23 0.64 -8.64 -22.91
N ALA A 24 0.62 -7.31 -22.76
CA ALA A 24 0.26 -6.66 -21.50
C ALA A 24 -1.25 -6.84 -21.22
N VAL A 25 -1.58 -7.63 -20.20
CA VAL A 25 -2.95 -7.89 -19.73
C VAL A 25 -3.18 -7.12 -18.43
N SER A 26 -4.24 -6.30 -18.40
CA SER A 26 -4.66 -5.59 -17.19
C SER A 26 -5.71 -6.41 -16.45
N ARG A 27 -5.43 -6.82 -15.21
CA ARG A 27 -6.38 -7.54 -14.35
C ARG A 27 -6.74 -6.67 -13.13
N PRO A 28 -8.02 -6.53 -12.75
CA PRO A 28 -8.40 -5.90 -11.49
C PRO A 28 -7.94 -6.77 -10.31
N VAL A 29 -7.34 -6.14 -9.30
CA VAL A 29 -6.83 -6.76 -8.08
C VAL A 29 -7.48 -6.08 -6.88
N SER A 30 -7.77 -6.85 -5.84
CA SER A 30 -8.27 -6.33 -4.56
C SER A 30 -7.13 -5.77 -3.71
N PHE A 31 -7.45 -4.85 -2.78
CA PHE A 31 -6.44 -4.29 -1.87
C PHE A 31 -5.78 -5.36 -0.99
N ALA A 32 -6.52 -6.39 -0.58
CA ALA A 32 -5.98 -7.51 0.19
C ALA A 32 -4.95 -8.34 -0.60
N GLU A 33 -5.21 -8.59 -1.89
CA GLU A 33 -4.26 -9.27 -2.79
C GLU A 33 -3.00 -8.43 -3.00
N GLU A 34 -3.15 -7.11 -3.17
CA GLU A 34 -2.02 -6.18 -3.29
C GLU A 34 -1.19 -6.12 -2.00
N ALA A 35 -1.84 -6.08 -0.84
CA ALA A 35 -1.15 -6.10 0.46
C ALA A 35 -0.41 -7.42 0.72
N ALA A 36 -0.98 -8.56 0.33
CA ALA A 36 -0.33 -9.87 0.44
C ALA A 36 0.94 -9.94 -0.43
N GLU A 37 0.87 -9.46 -1.67
CA GLU A 37 2.02 -9.41 -2.58
C GLU A 37 3.10 -8.44 -2.09
N GLN A 38 2.73 -7.27 -1.56
CA GLN A 38 3.71 -6.35 -0.96
C GLN A 38 4.42 -7.00 0.24
N ARG A 39 3.70 -7.74 1.09
CA ARG A 39 4.31 -8.50 2.20
C ARG A 39 5.25 -9.59 1.68
N GLU A 40 4.87 -10.30 0.62
CA GLU A 40 5.70 -11.33 0.00
C GLU A 40 6.97 -10.73 -0.63
N ASN A 41 6.84 -9.63 -1.38
CA ASN A 41 7.96 -8.89 -1.97
C ASN A 41 8.91 -8.33 -0.89
N LEU A 42 8.37 -7.84 0.22
CA LEU A 42 9.16 -7.40 1.38
C LEU A 42 9.86 -8.57 2.09
N SER A 43 9.30 -9.79 2.01
CA SER A 43 9.90 -11.00 2.60
C SER A 43 10.93 -11.68 1.70
N GLY A 44 10.87 -11.45 0.38
CA GLY A 44 11.63 -12.17 -0.64
C GLY A 44 13.04 -11.67 -0.95
N GLY A 45 13.52 -10.60 -0.30
CA GLY A 45 14.90 -10.16 -0.48
C GLY A 45 15.10 -8.68 -0.24
N LEU A 46 15.29 -8.30 1.02
CA LEU A 46 15.93 -7.03 1.40
C LEU A 46 17.47 -7.12 1.33
N ASP A 47 18.03 -8.26 0.91
CA ASP A 47 19.48 -8.50 0.93
C ASP A 47 20.26 -7.67 -0.10
N ASP A 48 19.60 -7.03 -1.08
CA ASP A 48 20.28 -6.26 -2.13
C ASP A 48 19.77 -4.83 -2.36
N ALA A 49 18.78 -4.37 -1.58
CA ALA A 49 18.30 -2.99 -1.65
C ALA A 49 19.05 -2.07 -0.67
N ARG A 50 20.30 -1.72 -0.98
CA ARG A 50 21.08 -0.70 -0.23
C ARG A 50 20.64 0.74 -0.56
N ALA A 51 19.34 0.99 -0.68
CA ALA A 51 18.84 2.35 -0.74
C ALA A 51 19.07 2.99 0.63
N THR A 52 20.16 3.75 0.76
CA THR A 52 20.44 4.52 1.97
C THR A 52 19.52 5.72 1.94
N ILE A 53 18.35 5.60 2.56
CA ILE A 53 17.44 6.72 2.76
C ILE A 53 18.11 7.68 3.75
N THR A 54 18.30 8.93 3.34
CA THR A 54 18.77 9.98 4.24
C THR A 54 17.69 10.31 5.28
N GLY A 55 18.08 10.85 6.44
CA GLY A 55 17.10 11.18 7.49
C GLY A 55 15.98 12.11 7.02
N THR A 56 16.29 13.06 6.12
CA THR A 56 15.30 13.96 5.52
C THR A 56 14.32 13.23 4.60
N GLU A 57 14.79 12.29 3.78
CA GLU A 57 13.94 11.45 2.93
C GLU A 57 13.05 10.51 3.76
N ALA A 58 13.56 10.02 4.89
CA ALA A 58 12.78 9.24 5.84
C ALA A 58 11.64 10.08 6.44
N LEU A 59 11.93 11.32 6.87
CA LEU A 59 10.91 12.23 7.39
C LEU A 59 9.87 12.64 6.33
N ALA A 60 10.30 12.91 5.10
CA ALA A 60 9.41 13.20 3.98
C ALA A 60 8.50 12.00 3.68
N SER A 61 9.06 10.78 3.65
CA SER A 61 8.29 9.55 3.45
C SER A 61 7.28 9.33 4.58
N ALA A 62 7.66 9.60 5.84
CA ALA A 62 6.76 9.52 6.98
C ALA A 62 5.57 10.48 6.86
N ALA A 63 5.80 11.72 6.40
CA ALA A 63 4.74 12.70 6.21
C ALA A 63 3.74 12.24 5.12
N LEU A 64 4.24 11.77 3.98
CA LEU A 64 3.40 11.26 2.88
C LEU A 64 2.58 10.04 3.30
N LEU A 65 3.17 9.12 4.04
CA LEU A 65 2.46 7.94 4.56
C LEU A 65 1.35 8.31 5.55
N LYS A 66 1.58 9.33 6.39
CA LYS A 66 0.53 9.86 7.29
C LYS A 66 -0.62 10.50 6.52
N GLU A 67 -0.32 11.30 5.51
CA GLU A 67 -1.35 11.89 4.65
C GLU A 67 -2.16 10.81 3.92
N PHE A 68 -1.48 9.80 3.37
CA PHE A 68 -2.12 8.68 2.70
C PHE A 68 -3.05 7.90 3.64
N ALA A 69 -2.59 7.55 4.84
CA ALA A 69 -3.43 6.89 5.85
C ALA A 69 -4.65 7.74 6.23
N ALA A 70 -4.46 9.06 6.42
CA ALA A 70 -5.55 9.97 6.71
C ALA A 70 -6.58 10.03 5.56
N ARG A 71 -6.10 10.02 4.32
CA ARG A 71 -6.97 10.02 3.14
C ARG A 71 -7.79 8.74 3.03
N LEU A 72 -7.17 7.57 3.26
CA LEU A 72 -7.89 6.30 3.29
C LEU A 72 -8.99 6.30 4.35
N ARG A 73 -8.70 6.74 5.57
CA ARG A 73 -9.70 6.83 6.66
C ARG A 73 -10.82 7.83 6.35
N HIS A 74 -10.49 8.94 5.70
CA HIS A 74 -11.49 9.89 5.21
C HIS A 74 -12.40 9.24 4.17
N ASP A 75 -11.84 8.59 3.15
CA ASP A 75 -12.63 7.97 2.09
C ASP A 75 -13.45 6.76 2.61
N LEU A 76 -12.94 6.03 3.63
CA LEU A 76 -13.66 5.00 4.37
C LEU A 76 -14.87 5.54 5.11
N THR A 77 -14.69 6.61 5.90
CA THR A 77 -15.78 7.22 6.68
C THR A 77 -16.90 7.78 5.79
N HIS A 78 -16.59 8.13 4.54
CA HIS A 78 -17.56 8.58 3.54
C HIS A 78 -18.12 7.44 2.68
N GLY A 79 -17.72 6.19 2.92
CA GLY A 79 -18.18 5.02 2.17
C GLY A 79 -17.71 5.01 0.71
N ALA A 80 -16.68 5.78 0.37
CA ALA A 80 -16.15 5.89 -0.99
C ALA A 80 -15.26 4.69 -1.37
N ILE A 81 -14.69 4.00 -0.38
CA ILE A 81 -13.84 2.82 -0.56
C ILE A 81 -14.27 1.66 0.36
N ALA A 82 -13.74 0.47 0.09
CA ALA A 82 -14.09 -0.75 0.80
C ALA A 82 -13.55 -0.76 2.25
N PRO A 83 -14.22 -1.43 3.20
CA PRO A 83 -13.85 -1.42 4.63
C PRO A 83 -12.47 -1.99 4.94
N ASP A 84 -11.94 -2.86 4.08
CA ASP A 84 -10.60 -3.46 4.18
C ASP A 84 -9.47 -2.44 3.97
N ALA A 85 -9.78 -1.24 3.47
CA ALA A 85 -8.81 -0.16 3.36
C ALA A 85 -8.27 0.32 4.72
N GLU A 86 -8.92 0.00 5.85
CA GLU A 86 -8.39 0.34 7.19
C GLU A 86 -7.10 -0.45 7.47
N GLU A 87 -6.98 -1.69 6.99
CA GLU A 87 -5.76 -2.47 7.14
C GLU A 87 -4.59 -1.80 6.41
N LEU A 88 -4.85 -1.23 5.22
CA LEU A 88 -3.86 -0.49 4.45
C LEU A 88 -3.50 0.84 5.13
N ALA A 89 -4.49 1.54 5.69
CA ALA A 89 -4.25 2.77 6.46
C ALA A 89 -3.39 2.50 7.70
N GLN A 90 -3.59 1.36 8.38
CA GLN A 90 -2.78 0.95 9.51
C GLN A 90 -1.34 0.61 9.08
N VAL A 91 -1.14 -0.14 8.00
CA VAL A 91 0.21 -0.43 7.47
C VAL A 91 0.96 0.86 7.11
N ALA A 92 0.28 1.82 6.48
CA ALA A 92 0.86 3.12 6.17
C ALA A 92 1.25 3.90 7.45
N THR A 93 0.42 3.83 8.49
CA THR A 93 0.71 4.45 9.80
C THR A 93 1.96 3.83 10.43
N ASP A 94 2.04 2.50 10.50
CA ASP A 94 3.17 1.78 11.09
C ASP A 94 4.49 2.07 10.33
N LEU A 95 4.41 2.14 9.00
CA LEU A 95 5.58 2.47 8.18
C LEU A 95 6.00 3.93 8.38
N ALA A 96 5.05 4.85 8.52
CA ALA A 96 5.35 6.25 8.82
C ALA A 96 6.10 6.41 10.14
N GLU A 97 5.73 5.67 11.18
CA GLU A 97 6.43 5.67 12.47
C GLU A 97 7.86 5.14 12.35
N ARG A 98 8.06 4.04 11.62
CA ARG A 98 9.40 3.50 11.36
C ARG A 98 10.28 4.48 10.60
N MET A 99 9.72 5.15 9.59
CA MET A 99 10.44 6.17 8.82
C MET A 99 10.74 7.42 9.65
N ALA A 100 9.82 7.86 10.52
CA ALA A 100 10.07 8.97 11.43
C ALA A 100 11.22 8.65 12.41
N LYS A 101 11.23 7.43 12.97
CA LYS A 101 12.32 6.95 13.84
C LYS A 101 13.65 6.86 13.11
N ALA A 102 13.66 6.34 11.88
CA ALA A 102 14.85 6.32 11.03
C ALA A 102 15.35 7.73 10.67
N GLY A 103 14.43 8.70 10.57
CA GLY A 103 14.72 10.12 10.35
C GLY A 103 15.20 10.89 11.59
N GLY A 104 15.28 10.24 12.76
CA GLY A 104 15.75 10.85 14.00
C GLY A 104 14.65 11.49 14.87
N LEU A 105 13.37 11.31 14.52
CA LEU A 105 12.26 11.67 15.40
C LEU A 105 12.11 10.58 16.48
N THR A 106 12.38 10.92 17.74
CA THR A 106 12.09 10.04 18.89
C THR A 106 10.75 10.44 19.52
N ASP A 107 10.10 9.48 20.17
CA ASP A 107 8.72 9.57 20.69
C ASP A 107 8.45 10.84 21.52
#